data_AF-A0A7X8VIG6-F1
#
_entry.id   AF-A0A7X8VIG6-F1
#
_cell.length_a   1.000
_cell.length_b   1.000
_cell.length_c   1.000
_cell.angle_alpha   90.00
_cell.angle_beta   90.00
_cell.angle_gamma   90.00
#
_symmetry.space_group_name_H-M   'P 1'
#
loop_
_entity.id
_entity.type
_entity.pdbx_description
1 polymer ?
#
loop_
_entity_poly.entity_id
_entity_poly.type
_entity_poly.pdbx_seq_one_letter_code
_entity_poly.pdbx_strand_id
1 'polypeptide(L)'
;MGKKEVNRNIYLSHWDAIRYWQAPFIDAYFDLNDLRGGNIHMTVFDYKARRRKKGYRIHCCTLDVPAKYLCHDERTGIHVVAPALAYLQVVSDLDEHERILLGKLLCAYPDGMYSEPLVTVKELLVCAEEMKWHRGRKKALNALKYVKDGCNSPREALIHMLLSLPHALGGANLQDLVMNYEIRVAPGLLAPGESGVYYADYALPEEKILIEFNSRTYHSSREAREADERRARILQLNGYDVYSLTTEQVEDPVELQRVVDEISHVRLGRRRRIRARRFWEMRLRLQALLTDRPPSAEVAGDVDRYMAYCDEREARLEWERHSVMGLFLGPIRWGFAKWKWNRDMLRRVAAEVRQSLAVGRQLGERIYRRSYPARSVPIGAPG
;
A
#
# COMPACT_ATOMS: atom_id res chain seq x y z
N MET A 1 -25.34 20.23 45.62
CA MET A 1 -25.28 20.73 44.23
C MET A 1 -23.83 20.68 43.74
N GLY A 2 -23.38 19.50 43.31
CA GLY A 2 -22.06 19.36 42.69
C GLY A 2 -22.17 19.77 41.22
N LYS A 3 -21.39 20.77 40.79
CA LYS A 3 -21.28 21.10 39.37
C LYS A 3 -20.85 19.83 38.62
N LYS A 4 -21.73 19.29 37.77
CA LYS A 4 -21.34 18.31 36.75
C LYS A 4 -20.25 18.94 35.91
N GLU A 5 -19.02 18.49 36.07
CA GLU A 5 -17.96 18.77 35.12
C GLU A 5 -18.44 18.25 33.77
N VAL A 6 -18.70 19.18 32.84
CA VAL A 6 -19.10 18.83 31.49
C VAL A 6 -17.85 18.24 30.85
N ASN A 7 -17.74 16.91 30.84
CA ASN A 7 -16.65 16.22 30.17
C ASN A 7 -16.79 16.50 28.66
N ARG A 8 -16.14 17.56 28.19
CA ARG A 8 -16.16 18.04 26.80
C ARG A 8 -15.20 17.17 25.99
N ASN A 9 -15.57 15.90 25.86
CA ASN A 9 -14.77 14.83 25.26
C ASN A 9 -14.70 14.98 23.73
N ILE A 10 -13.90 15.94 23.27
CA ILE A 10 -13.55 16.15 21.87
C ILE A 10 -12.15 15.57 21.66
N TYR A 11 -12.02 14.60 20.78
CA TYR A 11 -10.75 13.93 20.49
C TYR A 11 -10.31 14.22 19.06
N LEU A 12 -9.02 14.49 18.85
CA LEU A 12 -8.39 14.46 17.53
C LEU A 12 -8.53 13.04 16.95
N SER A 13 -8.96 12.92 15.69
CA SER A 13 -9.44 11.64 15.14
C SER A 13 -9.23 11.51 13.63
N HIS A 14 -9.55 10.35 13.06
CA HIS A 14 -9.43 10.07 11.62
C HIS A 14 -8.01 10.40 11.12
N TRP A 15 -7.89 11.05 9.96
CA TRP A 15 -6.61 11.41 9.33
C TRP A 15 -5.74 12.35 10.15
N ASP A 16 -6.34 13.21 10.98
CA ASP A 16 -5.58 14.06 11.91
C ASP A 16 -4.93 13.26 13.05
N ALA A 17 -5.59 12.18 13.52
CA ALA A 17 -4.96 11.27 14.48
C ALA A 17 -3.84 10.45 13.83
N ILE A 18 -4.02 9.96 12.60
CA ILE A 18 -2.96 9.26 11.85
C ILE A 18 -1.73 10.17 11.70
N ARG A 19 -1.93 11.45 11.36
CA ARG A 19 -0.86 12.44 11.29
C ARG A 19 -0.21 12.70 12.65
N TYR A 20 -1.02 12.83 13.69
CA TYR A 20 -0.55 13.10 15.06
C TYR A 20 0.42 12.03 15.55
N TRP A 21 0.06 10.76 15.32
CA TRP A 21 0.86 9.60 15.70
C TRP A 21 2.08 9.37 14.80
N GLN A 22 2.27 10.19 13.76
CA GLN A 22 3.39 10.07 12.83
C GLN A 22 3.54 8.65 12.28
N ALA A 23 2.44 8.11 11.76
CA ALA A 23 2.40 6.77 11.19
C ALA A 23 3.59 6.54 10.22
N PRO A 24 4.38 5.47 10.40
CA PRO A 24 5.58 5.25 9.60
C PRO A 24 5.30 5.30 8.10
N PHE A 25 6.14 6.05 7.38
CA PHE A 25 6.15 6.14 5.93
C PHE A 25 4.83 6.53 5.25
N ILE A 26 3.88 7.08 6.01
CA ILE A 26 2.52 7.36 5.54
C ILE A 26 2.52 8.32 4.33
N ASP A 27 3.40 9.32 4.36
CA ASP A 27 3.53 10.36 3.34
C ASP A 27 4.07 9.84 2.00
N ALA A 28 4.59 8.60 1.97
CA ALA A 28 5.02 7.96 0.72
C ALA A 28 3.83 7.56 -0.17
N TYR A 29 2.62 7.41 0.38
CA TYR A 29 1.45 6.93 -0.39
C TYR A 29 0.16 7.69 -0.12
N PHE A 30 0.05 8.34 1.03
CA PHE A 30 -1.16 9.04 1.43
C PHE A 30 -0.87 10.52 1.57
N ASP A 31 -1.43 11.34 0.66
CA ASP A 31 -1.46 12.79 0.87
C ASP A 31 -2.46 13.10 1.99
N LEU A 32 -1.93 13.20 3.21
CA LEU A 32 -2.73 13.49 4.39
C LEU A 32 -3.39 14.88 4.31
N ASN A 33 -2.89 15.83 3.52
CA ASN A 33 -3.54 17.13 3.37
C ASN A 33 -4.79 17.02 2.50
N ASP A 34 -4.72 16.27 1.39
CA ASP A 34 -5.89 15.99 0.54
C ASP A 34 -6.94 15.14 1.26
N LEU A 35 -6.51 14.07 1.94
CA LEU A 35 -7.40 13.18 2.70
C LEU A 35 -8.11 13.90 3.85
N ARG A 36 -7.47 14.91 4.45
CA ARG A 36 -8.09 15.78 5.45
C ARG A 36 -9.09 16.76 4.84
N GLY A 37 -8.95 17.10 3.55
CA GLY A 37 -9.81 18.05 2.85
C GLY A 37 -9.73 19.45 3.46
N GLY A 38 -8.54 19.86 3.93
CA GLY A 38 -8.28 21.18 4.51
C GLY A 38 -8.95 21.46 5.87
N ASN A 39 -9.50 20.44 6.55
CA ASN A 39 -10.11 20.58 7.87
C ASN A 39 -9.41 19.70 8.92
N ILE A 40 -9.50 20.10 10.18
CA ILE A 40 -9.07 19.28 11.32
C ILE A 40 -10.22 18.34 11.72
N HIS A 41 -9.97 17.03 11.69
CA HIS A 41 -10.93 15.99 12.02
C HIS A 41 -10.94 15.72 13.52
N MET A 42 -12.12 15.86 14.13
CA MET A 42 -12.35 15.59 15.54
C MET A 42 -13.57 14.69 15.72
N THR A 43 -13.56 13.84 16.73
CA THR A 43 -14.68 13.01 17.10
C THR A 43 -15.21 13.43 18.46
N VAL A 44 -16.52 13.60 18.53
CA VAL A 44 -17.25 13.78 19.79
C VAL A 44 -18.11 12.55 20.06
N PHE A 45 -18.24 12.20 21.33
CA PHE A 45 -19.01 11.02 21.76
C PHE A 45 -20.43 11.33 22.26
N ASP A 46 -20.81 12.62 22.21
CA ASP A 46 -22.18 13.09 22.46
C ASP A 46 -22.68 13.85 21.23
N TYR A 47 -23.87 13.48 20.74
CA TYR A 47 -24.52 14.17 19.63
C TYR A 47 -24.72 15.67 19.91
N LYS A 48 -25.03 16.05 21.16
CA LYS A 48 -25.21 17.47 21.55
C LYS A 48 -23.90 18.26 21.52
N ALA A 49 -22.76 17.58 21.55
CA ALA A 49 -21.44 18.18 21.43
C ALA A 49 -21.03 18.41 19.96
N ARG A 50 -21.78 17.86 18.98
CA ARG A 50 -21.49 18.08 17.56
C ARG A 50 -21.95 19.48 17.15
N ARG A 51 -21.02 20.27 16.63
CA ARG A 51 -21.26 21.66 16.19
C ARG A 51 -20.64 21.89 14.82
N ARG A 52 -21.16 22.84 14.05
CA ARG A 52 -20.45 23.32 12.85
C ARG A 52 -19.43 24.37 13.30
N LYS A 53 -18.16 24.17 12.93
CA LYS A 53 -17.07 25.12 13.19
C LYS A 53 -16.21 25.20 11.94
N LYS A 54 -15.95 26.41 11.44
CA LYS A 54 -15.14 26.64 10.24
C LYS A 54 -13.72 26.08 10.46
N GLY A 55 -13.21 25.31 9.51
CA GLY A 55 -11.88 24.66 9.59
C GLY A 55 -11.86 23.32 10.34
N TYR A 56 -13.01 22.84 10.83
CA TYR A 56 -13.10 21.58 11.58
C TYR A 56 -14.16 20.67 10.97
N ARG A 57 -13.81 19.38 10.83
CA ARG A 57 -14.75 18.32 10.51
C ARG A 57 -15.05 17.54 11.78
N ILE A 58 -16.20 17.84 12.39
CA ILE A 58 -16.63 17.21 13.64
C ILE A 58 -17.53 16.00 13.34
N HIS A 59 -16.96 14.82 13.57
CA HIS A 59 -17.63 13.54 13.53
C HIS A 59 -18.30 13.24 14.87
N CYS A 60 -19.35 12.44 14.86
CA CYS A 60 -20.04 12.00 16.06
C CYS A 60 -20.09 10.48 16.08
N CYS A 61 -19.58 9.89 17.17
CA CYS A 61 -19.65 8.46 17.43
C CYS A 61 -20.46 8.26 18.72
N THR A 62 -21.65 7.69 18.62
CA THR A 62 -22.49 7.40 19.80
C THR A 62 -22.29 5.99 20.33
N LEU A 63 -21.32 5.25 19.79
CA LEU A 63 -20.96 3.93 20.28
C LEU A 63 -20.19 4.09 21.58
N ASP A 64 -20.35 3.11 22.46
CA ASP A 64 -19.51 3.01 23.66
C ASP A 64 -18.08 2.66 23.24
N VAL A 65 -17.16 3.59 23.45
CA VAL A 65 -15.77 3.46 23.02
C VAL A 65 -14.93 3.16 24.26
N PRO A 66 -14.24 1.99 24.30
CA PRO A 66 -13.36 1.66 25.40
C PRO A 66 -12.33 2.76 25.69
N ALA A 67 -12.14 3.10 26.97
CA ALA A 67 -11.28 4.20 27.40
C ALA A 67 -9.83 4.07 26.89
N LYS A 68 -9.33 2.84 26.69
CA LYS A 68 -8.00 2.57 26.11
C LYS A 68 -7.81 3.14 24.70
N TYR A 69 -8.88 3.44 23.98
CA TYR A 69 -8.82 4.07 22.65
C TYR A 69 -8.93 5.60 22.70
N LEU A 70 -9.07 6.18 23.88
CA LEU A 70 -9.28 7.61 24.14
C LEU A 70 -8.09 8.16 24.91
N CYS A 71 -7.01 8.49 24.20
CA CYS A 71 -5.74 8.89 24.79
C CYS A 71 -5.72 10.38 25.18
N HIS A 72 -4.86 10.73 26.13
CA HIS A 72 -4.49 12.08 26.49
C HIS A 72 -2.97 12.18 26.47
N ASP A 73 -2.42 13.03 25.60
CA ASP A 73 -0.99 13.30 25.56
C ASP A 73 -0.67 14.39 26.60
N GLU A 74 -0.02 14.01 27.69
CA GLU A 74 0.32 14.92 28.79
C GLU A 74 1.29 16.03 28.38
N ARG A 75 2.13 15.80 27.37
CA ARG A 75 3.11 16.79 26.89
C ARG A 75 2.44 17.90 26.10
N THR A 76 1.42 17.57 25.30
CA THR A 76 0.73 18.55 24.44
C THR A 76 -0.61 19.02 25.01
N GLY A 77 -1.16 18.31 26.00
CA GLY A 77 -2.51 18.50 26.53
C GLY A 77 -3.61 18.12 25.55
N ILE A 78 -3.30 17.37 24.50
CA ILE A 78 -4.23 17.01 23.43
C ILE A 78 -4.89 15.67 23.72
N HIS A 79 -6.22 15.64 23.61
CA HIS A 79 -6.99 14.41 23.55
C HIS A 79 -7.00 13.87 22.11
N VAL A 80 -6.56 12.63 21.91
CA VAL A 80 -6.43 11.98 20.60
C VAL A 80 -6.89 10.53 20.68
N VAL A 81 -7.50 10.02 19.62
CA VAL A 81 -7.87 8.59 19.58
C VAL A 81 -6.63 7.73 19.33
N ALA A 82 -6.59 6.53 19.91
CA ALA A 82 -5.50 5.59 19.70
C ALA A 82 -5.35 5.19 18.20
N PRO A 83 -4.15 4.79 17.76
CA PRO A 83 -3.89 4.42 16.35
C PRO A 83 -4.87 3.37 15.80
N ALA A 84 -5.22 2.37 16.61
CA ALA A 84 -6.16 1.32 16.20
C ALA A 84 -7.56 1.86 15.88
N LEU A 85 -8.05 2.80 16.68
CA LEU A 85 -9.34 3.45 16.43
C LEU A 85 -9.24 4.44 15.25
N ALA A 86 -8.11 5.13 15.09
CA ALA A 86 -7.87 6.00 13.94
C ALA A 86 -7.92 5.21 12.62
N TYR A 87 -7.27 4.04 12.54
CA TYR A 87 -7.38 3.13 11.40
C TYR A 87 -8.84 2.80 11.08
N LEU A 88 -9.58 2.34 12.10
CA LEU A 88 -10.98 1.96 11.97
C LEU A 88 -11.89 3.12 11.49
N GLN A 89 -11.53 4.37 11.82
CA GLN A 89 -12.22 5.58 11.39
C GLN A 89 -11.96 5.94 9.92
N VAL A 90 -10.74 5.72 9.41
CA VAL A 90 -10.34 6.14 8.06
C VAL A 90 -10.51 5.07 6.98
N VAL A 91 -10.58 3.78 7.33
CA VAL A 91 -10.69 2.69 6.32
C VAL A 91 -11.87 2.85 5.35
N SER A 92 -12.91 3.60 5.71
CA SER A 92 -14.04 3.80 4.83
C SER A 92 -13.76 4.73 3.65
N ASP A 93 -12.76 5.58 3.77
CA ASP A 93 -12.34 6.57 2.77
C ASP A 93 -11.46 5.93 1.68
N LEU A 94 -10.87 4.77 1.97
CA LEU A 94 -9.87 4.10 1.16
C LEU A 94 -10.45 2.97 0.31
N ASP A 95 -9.77 2.58 -0.77
CA ASP A 95 -10.06 1.36 -1.52
C ASP A 95 -9.57 0.08 -0.81
N GLU A 96 -9.68 -1.08 -1.44
CA GLU A 96 -9.31 -2.36 -0.78
C GLU A 96 -7.80 -2.51 -0.56
N HIS A 97 -6.97 -2.11 -1.53
CA HIS A 97 -5.51 -2.19 -1.42
C HIS A 97 -4.97 -1.16 -0.44
N GLU A 98 -5.48 0.07 -0.51
CA GLU A 98 -5.09 1.16 0.38
C GLU A 98 -5.39 0.85 1.86
N ARG A 99 -6.51 0.18 2.16
CA ARG A 99 -6.81 -0.27 3.54
C ARG A 99 -5.80 -1.28 4.07
N ILE A 100 -5.34 -2.19 3.20
CA ILE A 100 -4.33 -3.20 3.54
C ILE A 100 -2.98 -2.52 3.74
N LEU A 101 -2.60 -1.64 2.81
CA LEU A 101 -1.36 -0.88 2.88
C LEU A 101 -1.30 -0.02 4.14
N LEU A 102 -2.34 0.77 4.44
CA LEU A 102 -2.39 1.58 5.65
C LEU A 102 -2.24 0.73 6.91
N GLY A 103 -2.92 -0.43 6.95
CA GLY A 103 -2.78 -1.37 8.07
C GLY A 103 -1.34 -1.85 8.24
N LYS A 104 -0.66 -2.17 7.13
CA LYS A 104 0.75 -2.58 7.14
C LYS A 104 1.68 -1.46 7.60
N LEU A 105 1.48 -0.23 7.14
CA LEU A 105 2.31 0.92 7.51
C LEU A 105 2.16 1.28 9.00
N LEU A 106 0.95 1.16 9.56
CA LEU A 106 0.73 1.36 11.00
C LEU A 106 1.42 0.28 11.85
N CYS A 107 1.62 -0.91 11.30
CA CYS A 107 2.31 -2.04 11.95
C CYS A 107 3.78 -2.19 11.48
N ALA A 108 4.33 -1.15 10.84
CA ALA A 108 5.69 -1.17 10.33
C ALA A 108 6.71 -0.88 11.45
N TYR A 109 7.95 -1.31 11.21
CA TYR A 109 9.08 -1.09 12.10
C TYR A 109 9.99 -0.02 11.48
N PRO A 110 9.79 1.27 11.81
CA PRO A 110 10.40 2.39 11.09
C PRO A 110 11.93 2.39 11.13
N ASP A 111 12.53 1.92 12.23
CA ASP A 111 14.00 1.85 12.39
C ASP A 111 14.53 0.42 12.20
N GLY A 112 13.76 -0.41 11.46
CA GLY A 112 14.07 -1.81 11.21
C GLY A 112 13.64 -2.74 12.34
N MET A 113 14.04 -4.01 12.25
CA MET A 113 13.46 -5.14 13.01
C MET A 113 13.42 -5.01 14.54
N TYR A 114 14.25 -4.13 15.12
CA TYR A 114 14.32 -3.91 16.57
C TYR A 114 13.49 -2.72 17.06
N SER A 115 12.79 -2.01 16.15
CA SER A 115 11.91 -0.91 16.52
C SER A 115 10.50 -1.39 16.87
N GLU A 116 9.81 -0.63 17.71
CA GLU A 116 8.43 -0.93 18.09
C GLU A 116 7.45 -0.35 17.06
N PRO A 117 6.43 -1.12 16.64
CA PRO A 117 5.39 -0.58 15.77
C PRO A 117 4.50 0.39 16.54
N LEU A 118 3.88 1.32 15.82
CA LEU A 118 2.87 2.22 16.41
C LEU A 118 1.67 1.43 16.96
N VAL A 119 1.31 0.35 16.30
CA VAL A 119 0.25 -0.59 16.69
C VAL A 119 0.51 -1.93 16.02
N THR A 120 0.12 -3.03 16.66
CA THR A 120 0.21 -4.37 16.08
C THR A 120 -1.06 -4.77 15.33
N VAL A 121 -0.95 -5.72 14.39
CA VAL A 121 -2.13 -6.30 13.70
C VAL A 121 -3.13 -6.87 14.71
N LYS A 122 -2.63 -7.46 15.80
CA LYS A 122 -3.46 -7.98 16.90
C LYS A 122 -4.31 -6.88 17.52
N GLU A 123 -3.73 -5.72 17.80
CA GLU A 123 -4.47 -4.59 18.38
C GLU A 123 -5.48 -3.97 17.41
N LEU A 124 -5.14 -3.91 16.11
CA LEU A 124 -6.10 -3.49 15.07
C LEU A 124 -7.32 -4.43 15.00
N LEU A 125 -7.07 -5.75 15.05
CA LEU A 125 -8.13 -6.77 15.06
C LEU A 125 -9.01 -6.66 16.31
N VAL A 126 -8.39 -6.61 17.50
CA VAL A 126 -9.11 -6.45 18.78
C VAL A 126 -9.97 -5.19 18.76
N CYS A 127 -9.45 -4.06 18.28
CA CYS A 127 -10.22 -2.84 18.15
C CYS A 127 -11.43 -2.99 17.21
N ALA A 128 -11.24 -3.60 16.04
CA ALA A 128 -12.34 -3.83 15.10
C ALA A 128 -13.39 -4.82 15.65
N GLU A 129 -13.00 -5.76 16.50
CA GLU A 129 -13.90 -6.72 17.14
C GLU A 129 -14.70 -6.09 18.28
N GLU A 130 -14.06 -5.30 19.15
CA GLU A 130 -14.68 -4.60 20.27
C GLU A 130 -15.61 -3.48 19.81
N MET A 131 -15.25 -2.76 18.74
CA MET A 131 -16.03 -1.66 18.16
C MET A 131 -17.19 -2.17 17.30
N LYS A 132 -18.08 -2.98 17.90
CA LYS A 132 -19.28 -3.52 17.25
C LYS A 132 -20.12 -2.37 16.67
N TRP A 133 -20.63 -2.57 15.46
CA TRP A 133 -21.44 -1.60 14.71
C TRP A 133 -20.70 -0.35 14.20
N HIS A 134 -19.39 -0.21 14.44
CA HIS A 134 -18.64 0.86 13.82
C HIS A 134 -18.67 0.72 12.29
N ARG A 135 -18.88 1.84 11.57
CA ARG A 135 -19.06 1.85 10.11
C ARG A 135 -17.88 1.25 9.36
N GLY A 136 -16.66 1.49 9.87
CA GLY A 136 -15.42 0.95 9.32
C GLY A 136 -15.17 -0.53 9.63
N ARG A 137 -15.89 -1.14 10.57
CA ARG A 137 -15.61 -2.49 11.10
C ARG A 137 -15.50 -3.55 10.02
N LYS A 138 -16.50 -3.67 9.15
CA LYS A 138 -16.52 -4.71 8.11
C LYS A 138 -15.36 -4.54 7.12
N LYS A 139 -15.03 -3.30 6.77
CA LYS A 139 -13.92 -2.98 5.85
C LYS A 139 -12.56 -3.27 6.50
N ALA A 140 -12.38 -2.88 7.76
CA ALA A 140 -11.18 -3.17 8.54
C ALA A 140 -10.96 -4.68 8.67
N LEU A 141 -11.95 -5.44 9.15
CA LEU A 141 -11.83 -6.90 9.32
C LEU A 141 -11.54 -7.63 8.00
N ASN A 142 -12.02 -7.12 6.86
CA ASN A 142 -11.69 -7.69 5.55
C ASN A 142 -10.25 -7.41 5.14
N ALA A 143 -9.75 -6.18 5.35
CA ALA A 143 -8.38 -5.81 5.04
C ALA A 143 -7.37 -6.52 5.95
N LEU A 144 -7.65 -6.59 7.26
CA LEU A 144 -6.77 -7.16 8.28
C LEU A 144 -6.46 -8.66 8.08
N LYS A 145 -7.24 -9.38 7.25
CA LYS A 145 -6.91 -10.74 6.80
C LYS A 145 -5.57 -10.83 6.06
N TYR A 146 -5.12 -9.72 5.50
CA TYR A 146 -3.95 -9.63 4.63
C TYR A 146 -2.85 -8.74 5.20
N VAL A 147 -3.05 -8.16 6.37
CA VAL A 147 -2.05 -7.33 7.05
C VAL A 147 -1.14 -8.25 7.87
N LYS A 148 0.16 -7.95 7.85
CA LYS A 148 1.20 -8.63 8.63
C LYS A 148 2.08 -7.57 9.25
N ASP A 149 2.50 -7.79 10.50
CA ASP A 149 3.45 -6.95 11.22
C ASP A 149 4.84 -6.99 10.57
N GLY A 150 5.66 -6.00 10.90
CA GLY A 150 7.11 -6.07 10.71
C GLY A 150 7.57 -5.81 9.30
N CYS A 151 6.90 -4.90 8.59
CA CYS A 151 7.43 -4.35 7.36
C CYS A 151 8.44 -3.23 7.67
N ASN A 152 9.59 -3.19 6.99
CA ASN A 152 10.64 -2.20 7.26
C ASN A 152 10.69 -1.07 6.22
N SER A 153 9.99 -1.22 5.10
CA SER A 153 9.85 -0.16 4.11
C SER A 153 8.52 -0.25 3.37
N PRO A 154 7.96 0.85 2.87
CA PRO A 154 6.70 0.78 2.14
C PRO A 154 6.75 -0.06 0.87
N ARG A 155 7.92 -0.06 0.22
CA ARG A 155 8.14 -0.86 -0.97
C ARG A 155 8.08 -2.34 -0.64
N GLU A 156 8.62 -2.74 0.51
CA GLU A 156 8.45 -4.11 1.00
C GLU A 156 6.98 -4.45 1.30
N ALA A 157 6.21 -3.51 1.86
CA ALA A 157 4.80 -3.72 2.15
C ALA A 157 4.03 -4.05 0.86
N LEU A 158 4.33 -3.34 -0.22
CA LEU A 158 3.69 -3.50 -1.53
C LEU A 158 4.17 -4.75 -2.27
N ILE A 159 5.45 -5.08 -2.21
CA ILE A 159 5.97 -6.35 -2.74
C ILE A 159 5.33 -7.53 -2.00
N HIS A 160 5.25 -7.47 -0.67
CA HIS A 160 4.53 -8.47 0.11
C HIS A 160 3.07 -8.59 -0.36
N MET A 161 2.39 -7.48 -0.62
CA MET A 161 1.01 -7.49 -1.16
C MET A 161 0.95 -8.13 -2.56
N LEU A 162 1.87 -7.79 -3.46
CA LEU A 162 1.96 -8.37 -4.80
C LEU A 162 2.20 -9.88 -4.77
N LEU A 163 2.99 -10.37 -3.82
CA LEU A 163 3.33 -11.78 -3.69
C LEU A 163 2.26 -12.58 -2.94
N SER A 164 1.73 -12.05 -1.83
CA SER A 164 0.87 -12.80 -0.90
C SER A 164 -0.63 -12.67 -1.14
N LEU A 165 -1.11 -11.54 -1.66
CA LEU A 165 -2.56 -11.32 -1.81
C LEU A 165 -3.20 -12.36 -2.73
N PRO A 166 -4.49 -12.69 -2.52
CA PRO A 166 -5.20 -13.60 -3.40
C PRO A 166 -5.35 -13.01 -4.80
N HIS A 167 -5.54 -13.87 -5.80
CA HIS A 167 -5.73 -13.44 -7.19
C HIS A 167 -6.93 -12.48 -7.37
N ALA A 168 -7.95 -12.56 -6.51
CA ALA A 168 -9.08 -11.62 -6.51
C ALA A 168 -8.64 -10.17 -6.24
N LEU A 169 -7.51 -9.98 -5.56
CA LEU A 169 -6.88 -8.71 -5.24
C LEU A 169 -5.59 -8.48 -6.04
N GLY A 170 -5.36 -9.25 -7.12
CA GLY A 170 -4.22 -9.03 -8.03
C GLY A 170 -2.88 -9.56 -7.52
N GLY A 171 -2.85 -10.21 -6.35
CA GLY A 171 -1.64 -10.84 -5.84
C GLY A 171 -1.39 -12.24 -6.40
N ALA A 172 -0.18 -12.73 -6.18
CA ALA A 172 0.29 -14.03 -6.65
C ALA A 172 -0.21 -15.22 -5.82
N ASN A 173 -0.87 -14.97 -4.68
CA ASN A 173 -1.38 -15.99 -3.77
C ASN A 173 -0.28 -16.95 -3.28
N LEU A 174 0.92 -16.43 -3.00
CA LEU A 174 1.94 -17.13 -2.23
C LEU A 174 1.50 -17.08 -0.76
N GLN A 175 0.78 -18.11 -0.34
CA GLN A 175 0.29 -18.26 1.02
C GLN A 175 1.47 -18.40 1.98
N ASP A 176 1.30 -17.99 3.23
CA ASP A 176 2.29 -18.14 4.30
C ASP A 176 3.63 -17.42 4.08
N LEU A 177 3.65 -16.43 3.17
CA LEU A 177 4.78 -15.54 2.96
C LEU A 177 5.04 -14.68 4.21
N VAL A 178 6.18 -14.93 4.85
CA VAL A 178 6.68 -14.21 6.03
C VAL A 178 7.64 -13.12 5.59
N MET A 179 7.58 -11.93 6.21
CA MET A 179 8.56 -10.86 6.00
C MET A 179 9.68 -10.95 7.03
N ASN A 180 10.89 -10.50 6.69
CA ASN A 180 12.02 -10.39 7.62
C ASN A 180 12.32 -11.70 8.38
N TYR A 181 12.39 -12.81 7.63
CA TYR A 181 12.48 -14.14 8.20
C TYR A 181 13.90 -14.44 8.69
N GLU A 182 14.04 -14.75 9.98
CA GLU A 182 15.30 -15.15 10.62
C GLU A 182 15.71 -16.56 10.18
N ILE A 183 16.92 -16.69 9.66
CA ILE A 183 17.52 -17.96 9.25
C ILE A 183 18.74 -18.21 10.13
N ARG A 184 18.71 -19.33 10.85
CA ARG A 184 19.83 -19.80 11.67
C ARG A 184 20.63 -20.83 10.90
N VAL A 185 21.90 -20.51 10.65
CA VAL A 185 22.83 -21.36 9.92
C VAL A 185 23.66 -22.18 10.89
N ALA A 186 23.87 -23.46 10.54
CA ALA A 186 24.67 -24.37 11.35
C ALA A 186 26.15 -23.90 11.39
N PRO A 187 26.84 -24.00 12.54
CA PRO A 187 28.22 -23.52 12.68
C PRO A 187 29.21 -24.07 11.65
N GLY A 188 28.99 -25.30 11.16
CA GLY A 188 29.87 -25.92 10.16
C GLY A 188 29.82 -25.30 8.75
N LEU A 189 28.88 -24.39 8.49
CA LEU A 189 28.76 -23.65 7.22
C LEU A 189 29.29 -22.20 7.32
N LEU A 190 29.72 -21.78 8.52
CA LEU A 190 30.08 -20.40 8.83
C LEU A 190 31.58 -20.18 8.83
N ALA A 191 32.01 -18.98 8.44
CA ALA A 191 33.39 -18.56 8.66
C ALA A 191 33.62 -18.20 10.14
N PRO A 192 34.86 -18.28 10.64
CA PRO A 192 35.19 -17.87 12.01
C PRO A 192 34.74 -16.43 12.30
N GLY A 193 33.91 -16.25 13.33
CA GLY A 193 33.41 -14.94 13.77
C GLY A 193 32.06 -14.51 13.16
N GLU A 194 31.43 -15.30 12.29
CA GLU A 194 30.08 -15.01 11.80
C GLU A 194 29.00 -15.34 12.86
N SER A 195 27.97 -14.49 12.95
CA SER A 195 26.88 -14.66 13.92
C SER A 195 25.99 -15.89 13.67
N GLY A 196 25.97 -16.38 12.42
CA GLY A 196 25.09 -17.47 11.98
C GLY A 196 23.62 -17.10 11.83
N VAL A 197 23.28 -15.81 11.98
CA VAL A 197 21.90 -15.30 11.86
C VAL A 197 21.81 -14.41 10.63
N TYR A 198 20.95 -14.80 9.68
CA TYR A 198 20.65 -14.06 8.45
C TYR A 198 19.17 -13.71 8.40
N TYR A 199 18.81 -12.67 7.65
CA TYR A 199 17.41 -12.27 7.44
C TYR A 199 17.11 -12.15 5.95
N ALA A 200 16.04 -12.81 5.51
CA ALA A 200 15.51 -12.64 4.16
C ALA A 200 14.30 -11.71 4.16
N ASP A 201 14.18 -10.87 3.12
CA ASP A 201 13.07 -9.93 3.00
C ASP A 201 11.73 -10.66 3.01
N TYR A 202 11.62 -11.77 2.27
CA TYR A 202 10.50 -12.69 2.34
C TYR A 202 10.94 -14.14 2.36
N ALA A 203 10.14 -14.97 3.03
CA ALA A 203 10.32 -16.41 3.04
C ALA A 203 8.99 -17.16 2.94
N LEU A 204 9.06 -18.33 2.31
CA LEU A 204 8.09 -19.41 2.43
C LEU A 204 8.80 -20.53 3.22
N PRO A 205 8.69 -20.55 4.56
CA PRO A 205 9.53 -21.39 5.41
C PRO A 205 9.34 -22.88 5.18
N GLU A 206 8.10 -23.33 4.96
CA GLU A 206 7.78 -24.75 4.73
C GLU A 206 8.43 -25.26 3.45
N GLU A 207 8.45 -24.43 2.41
CA GLU A 207 9.02 -24.76 1.11
C GLU A 207 10.50 -24.40 0.98
N LYS A 208 11.10 -23.83 2.04
CA LYS A 208 12.49 -23.35 2.10
C LYS A 208 12.84 -22.41 0.95
N ILE A 209 11.92 -21.51 0.59
CA ILE A 209 12.16 -20.50 -0.44
C ILE A 209 12.40 -19.15 0.23
N LEU A 210 13.45 -18.45 -0.18
CA LEU A 210 13.77 -17.09 0.19
C LEU A 210 13.63 -16.19 -1.04
N ILE A 211 13.02 -15.02 -0.86
CA ILE A 211 12.87 -14.02 -1.90
C ILE A 211 13.52 -12.74 -1.39
N GLU A 212 14.56 -12.27 -2.07
CA GLU A 212 15.31 -11.07 -1.70
C GLU A 212 15.06 -9.96 -2.72
N PHE A 213 14.67 -8.78 -2.25
CA PHE A 213 14.44 -7.61 -3.07
C PHE A 213 15.72 -6.78 -3.20
N ASN A 214 16.35 -6.82 -4.38
CA ASN A 214 17.53 -6.02 -4.65
C ASN A 214 17.15 -4.65 -5.19
N SER A 215 17.05 -3.68 -4.28
CA SER A 215 16.75 -2.28 -4.61
C SER A 215 17.91 -1.53 -5.29
N ARG A 216 19.12 -2.11 -5.34
CA ARG A 216 20.34 -1.44 -5.79
C ARG A 216 20.70 -1.84 -7.22
N THR A 217 20.22 -1.06 -8.17
CA THR A 217 20.74 -1.08 -9.54
C THR A 217 22.00 -0.20 -9.62
N TYR A 218 23.14 -0.84 -9.95
CA TYR A 218 24.40 -0.26 -10.41
C TYR A 218 25.25 0.55 -9.41
N HIS A 219 26.25 -0.13 -8.83
CA HIS A 219 27.56 0.31 -8.29
C HIS A 219 27.97 -0.54 -7.06
N SER A 220 27.74 -1.86 -7.11
CA SER A 220 28.28 -2.77 -6.09
C SER A 220 29.78 -2.93 -6.32
N SER A 221 30.61 -2.62 -5.30
CA SER A 221 32.03 -2.95 -5.34
C SER A 221 32.22 -4.47 -5.51
N ARG A 222 33.41 -4.89 -5.93
CA ARG A 222 33.72 -6.33 -6.11
C ARG A 222 33.51 -7.10 -4.80
N GLU A 223 33.87 -6.49 -3.69
CA GLU A 223 33.76 -7.04 -2.33
C GLU A 223 32.30 -7.28 -1.93
N ALA A 224 31.38 -6.38 -2.30
CA ALA A 224 29.94 -6.54 -2.04
C ALA A 224 29.37 -7.72 -2.84
N ARG A 225 29.75 -7.88 -4.11
CA ARG A 225 29.32 -9.02 -4.93
C ARG A 225 29.82 -10.35 -4.38
N GLU A 226 31.08 -10.40 -3.99
CA GLU A 226 31.66 -11.61 -3.39
C GLU A 226 30.99 -11.95 -2.04
N ALA A 227 30.58 -10.94 -1.25
CA ALA A 227 29.83 -11.15 -0.02
C ALA A 227 28.41 -11.68 -0.29
N ASP A 228 27.70 -11.13 -1.27
CA ASP A 228 26.35 -11.59 -1.67
C ASP A 228 26.39 -13.02 -2.23
N GLU A 229 27.39 -13.35 -3.05
CA GLU A 229 27.59 -14.72 -3.57
C GLU A 229 27.89 -15.72 -2.45
N ARG A 230 28.74 -15.33 -1.47
CA ARG A 230 29.00 -16.15 -0.28
C ARG A 230 27.72 -16.37 0.53
N ARG A 231 26.96 -15.30 0.79
CA ARG A 231 25.68 -15.36 1.51
C ARG A 231 24.70 -16.30 0.81
N ALA A 232 24.50 -16.14 -0.50
CA ALA A 232 23.61 -16.99 -1.28
C ALA A 232 24.04 -18.47 -1.21
N ARG A 233 25.34 -18.75 -1.32
CA ARG A 233 25.87 -20.11 -1.19
C ARG A 233 25.63 -20.71 0.19
N ILE A 234 25.82 -19.95 1.27
CA ILE A 234 25.57 -20.41 2.64
C ILE A 234 24.09 -20.77 2.83
N LEU A 235 23.18 -19.91 2.35
CA LEU A 235 21.74 -20.16 2.43
C LEU A 235 21.33 -21.39 1.61
N GLN A 236 21.91 -21.58 0.43
CA GLN A 236 21.72 -22.78 -0.38
C GLN A 236 22.19 -24.06 0.31
N LEU A 237 23.38 -24.03 0.92
CA LEU A 237 23.89 -25.16 1.71
C LEU A 237 23.05 -25.43 2.97
N ASN A 238 22.40 -24.41 3.51
CA ASN A 238 21.41 -24.54 4.57
C ASN A 238 20.06 -25.12 4.07
N GLY A 239 19.94 -25.38 2.77
CA GLY A 239 18.79 -26.01 2.14
C GLY A 239 17.70 -25.04 1.68
N TYR A 240 18.02 -23.74 1.58
CA TYR A 240 17.10 -22.72 1.06
C TYR A 240 17.37 -22.38 -0.40
N ASP A 241 16.31 -22.15 -1.16
CA ASP A 241 16.38 -21.62 -2.50
C ASP A 241 16.19 -20.11 -2.49
N VAL A 242 17.20 -19.37 -2.95
CA VAL A 242 17.18 -17.91 -2.96
C VAL A 242 16.80 -17.39 -4.34
N TYR A 243 15.73 -16.61 -4.42
CA TYR A 243 15.28 -15.89 -5.61
C TYR A 243 15.50 -14.39 -5.40
N SER A 244 16.23 -13.75 -6.32
CA SER A 244 16.37 -12.29 -6.31
C SER A 244 15.28 -11.65 -7.16
N LEU A 245 14.62 -10.63 -6.62
CA LEU A 245 13.68 -9.76 -7.32
C LEU A 245 14.32 -8.40 -7.52
N THR A 246 14.49 -7.98 -8.77
CA THR A 246 14.98 -6.63 -9.07
C THR A 246 13.84 -5.62 -9.12
N THR A 247 14.17 -4.34 -9.02
CA THR A 247 13.21 -3.24 -9.19
C THR A 247 12.44 -3.35 -10.50
N GLU A 248 13.12 -3.62 -11.62
CA GLU A 248 12.53 -3.72 -12.95
C GLU A 248 11.54 -4.89 -13.04
N GLN A 249 11.91 -6.04 -12.46
CA GLN A 249 11.03 -7.21 -12.42
C GLN A 249 9.80 -6.99 -11.56
N VAL A 250 9.94 -6.29 -10.43
CA VAL A 250 8.80 -6.01 -9.56
C VAL A 250 7.87 -4.99 -10.19
N GLU A 251 8.38 -3.93 -10.82
CA GLU A 251 7.55 -2.87 -11.43
C GLU A 251 6.83 -3.34 -12.71
N ASP A 252 7.43 -4.23 -13.50
CA ASP A 252 6.77 -4.80 -14.67
C ASP A 252 5.78 -5.93 -14.25
N PRO A 253 4.47 -5.77 -14.46
CA PRO A 253 3.48 -6.79 -14.10
C PRO A 253 3.66 -8.14 -14.82
N VAL A 254 4.24 -8.14 -16.01
CA VAL A 254 4.52 -9.33 -16.82
C VAL A 254 5.76 -10.04 -16.31
N GLU A 255 6.86 -9.32 -16.08
CA GLU A 255 8.09 -9.92 -15.54
C GLU A 255 7.86 -10.45 -14.13
N LEU A 256 7.16 -9.70 -13.26
CA LEU A 256 6.77 -10.18 -11.95
C LEU A 256 5.95 -11.47 -12.06
N GLN A 257 4.99 -11.54 -12.99
CA GLN A 257 4.20 -12.75 -13.18
C GLN A 257 5.08 -13.94 -13.60
N ARG A 258 6.08 -13.73 -14.47
CA ARG A 258 7.03 -14.79 -14.88
C ARG A 258 7.84 -15.31 -13.71
N VAL A 259 8.48 -14.43 -12.92
CA VAL A 259 9.27 -14.84 -11.75
C VAL A 259 8.41 -15.64 -10.78
N VAL A 260 7.20 -15.17 -10.54
CA VAL A 260 6.33 -15.80 -9.58
C VAL A 260 5.80 -17.15 -10.13
N ASP A 261 5.58 -17.28 -11.44
CA ASP A 261 5.22 -18.55 -12.08
C ASP A 261 6.38 -19.54 -12.08
N GLU A 262 7.62 -19.07 -12.21
CA GLU A 262 8.83 -19.88 -12.03
C GLU A 262 8.89 -20.45 -10.62
N ILE A 263 8.77 -19.61 -9.58
CA ILE A 263 8.72 -20.03 -8.17
C ILE A 263 7.61 -21.09 -7.97
N SER A 264 6.43 -20.86 -8.53
CA SER A 264 5.28 -21.75 -8.35
C SER A 264 5.41 -23.08 -9.09
N HIS A 265 5.94 -23.05 -10.31
CA HIS A 265 6.05 -24.22 -11.16
C HIS A 265 7.21 -25.12 -10.75
N VAL A 266 8.37 -24.53 -10.50
CA VAL A 266 9.62 -25.26 -10.24
C VAL A 266 9.65 -25.83 -8.83
N ARG A 267 9.15 -25.09 -7.83
CA ARG A 267 9.33 -25.46 -6.42
C ARG A 267 8.06 -25.92 -5.72
N LEU A 268 6.94 -25.26 -6.00
CA LEU A 268 5.67 -25.64 -5.37
C LEU A 268 4.97 -26.80 -6.10
N GLY A 269 5.41 -27.16 -7.30
CA GLY A 269 4.74 -28.17 -8.15
C GLY A 269 3.31 -27.75 -8.54
N ARG A 270 2.96 -26.47 -8.37
CA ARG A 270 1.61 -25.95 -8.55
C ARG A 270 1.53 -25.19 -9.87
N ARG A 271 0.75 -25.73 -10.83
CA ARG A 271 0.30 -24.91 -11.96
C ARG A 271 -0.78 -23.95 -11.48
N ARG A 272 -0.42 -22.68 -11.33
CA ARG A 272 -1.39 -21.65 -10.96
C ARG A 272 -2.33 -21.37 -12.12
N ARG A 273 -3.62 -21.46 -11.85
CA ARG A 273 -4.66 -21.02 -12.78
C ARG A 273 -5.39 -19.84 -12.17
N ILE A 274 -5.03 -18.65 -12.63
CA ILE A 274 -5.70 -17.41 -12.26
C ILE A 274 -7.12 -17.45 -12.85
N ARG A 275 -8.13 -17.61 -11.98
CA ARG A 275 -9.56 -17.62 -12.36
C ARG A 275 -10.29 -16.34 -11.95
N ALA A 276 -9.63 -15.46 -11.21
CA ALA A 276 -10.24 -14.24 -10.70
C ALA A 276 -10.48 -13.24 -11.86
N ARG A 277 -11.75 -12.84 -12.03
CA ARG A 277 -12.18 -11.96 -13.13
C ARG A 277 -11.47 -10.60 -13.17
N ARG A 278 -11.09 -10.07 -12.00
CA ARG A 278 -10.46 -8.75 -11.84
C ARG A 278 -8.97 -8.83 -11.54
N PHE A 279 -8.31 -9.98 -11.75
CA PHE A 279 -6.90 -10.16 -11.38
C PHE A 279 -6.00 -9.06 -11.96
N TRP A 280 -6.04 -8.83 -13.27
CA TRP A 280 -5.16 -7.87 -13.93
C TRP A 280 -5.50 -6.42 -13.60
N GLU A 281 -6.78 -6.09 -13.44
CA GLU A 281 -7.23 -4.77 -12.94
C GLU A 281 -6.62 -4.49 -11.56
N MET A 282 -6.71 -5.47 -10.66
CA MET A 282 -6.19 -5.35 -9.30
C MET A 282 -4.66 -5.39 -9.25
N ARG A 283 -4.02 -6.15 -10.14
CA ARG A 283 -2.56 -6.20 -10.27
C ARG A 283 -2.00 -4.86 -10.73
N LEU A 284 -2.59 -4.26 -11.75
CA LEU A 284 -2.19 -2.93 -12.21
C LEU A 284 -2.43 -1.86 -11.12
N ARG A 285 -3.49 -1.98 -10.30
CA ARG A 285 -3.69 -1.10 -9.15
C ARG A 285 -2.57 -1.23 -8.11
N LEU A 286 -2.14 -2.45 -7.80
CA LEU A 286 -0.99 -2.69 -6.91
C LEU A 286 0.32 -2.15 -7.48
N GLN A 287 0.56 -2.31 -8.78
CA GLN A 287 1.76 -1.77 -9.46
C GLN A 287 1.77 -0.25 -9.47
N ALA A 288 0.61 0.39 -9.67
CA ALA A 288 0.49 1.83 -9.55
C ALA A 288 0.88 2.30 -8.15
N LEU A 289 0.40 1.61 -7.10
CA LEU A 289 0.84 1.90 -5.74
C LEU A 289 2.35 1.67 -5.57
N LEU A 290 2.99 0.69 -6.21
CA LEU A 290 4.43 0.48 -6.08
C LEU A 290 5.26 1.60 -6.72
N THR A 291 4.76 2.17 -7.82
CA THR A 291 5.48 3.09 -8.70
C THR A 291 5.14 4.56 -8.46
N ASP A 292 4.10 4.85 -7.68
CA ASP A 292 3.75 6.18 -7.21
C ASP A 292 4.71 6.61 -6.09
N ARG A 293 5.93 7.03 -6.46
CA ARG A 293 6.73 7.91 -5.59
C ARG A 293 6.04 9.27 -5.57
N PRO A 294 5.75 9.88 -4.41
CA PRO A 294 5.21 11.23 -4.38
C PRO A 294 6.19 12.17 -5.10
N PRO A 295 5.71 13.12 -5.94
CA PRO A 295 6.59 14.08 -6.57
C PRO A 295 7.36 14.83 -5.47
N SER A 296 8.65 15.10 -5.69
CA SER A 296 9.43 15.89 -4.75
C SER A 296 8.76 17.24 -4.53
N ALA A 297 9.02 17.90 -3.40
CA ALA A 297 8.46 19.24 -3.14
C ALA A 297 8.80 20.24 -4.25
N GLU A 298 9.94 20.07 -4.92
CA GLU A 298 10.36 20.86 -6.08
C GLU A 298 9.51 20.60 -7.33
N VAL A 299 9.14 19.34 -7.58
CA VAL A 299 8.26 18.96 -8.70
C VAL A 299 6.81 19.34 -8.39
N ALA A 300 6.36 19.18 -7.14
CA ALA A 300 5.01 19.55 -6.71
C ALA A 300 4.80 21.08 -6.65
N GLY A 301 5.86 21.85 -6.43
CA GLY A 301 5.85 23.31 -6.40
C GLY A 301 5.87 23.98 -7.78
N ASP A 302 6.14 23.23 -8.85
CA ASP A 302 6.24 23.71 -10.22
C ASP A 302 5.17 23.01 -11.09
N VAL A 303 4.25 23.80 -11.63
CA VAL A 303 3.08 23.27 -12.35
C VAL A 303 3.48 22.49 -13.60
N ASP A 304 4.49 22.96 -14.35
CA ASP A 304 4.90 22.33 -15.61
C ASP A 304 5.62 21.01 -15.33
N ARG A 305 6.47 20.97 -14.30
CA ARG A 305 7.12 19.74 -13.84
C ARG A 305 6.12 18.74 -13.27
N TYR A 306 5.13 19.21 -12.53
CA TYR A 306 4.07 18.35 -12.00
C TYR A 306 3.21 17.74 -13.12
N MET A 307 2.88 18.52 -14.15
CA MET A 307 2.14 18.03 -15.32
C MET A 307 2.97 17.01 -16.11
N ALA A 308 4.25 17.28 -16.37
CA ALA A 308 5.15 16.32 -17.02
C ALA A 308 5.26 15.01 -16.23
N TYR A 309 5.39 15.09 -14.90
CA TYR A 309 5.36 13.91 -14.02
C TYR A 309 4.04 13.12 -14.13
N CYS A 310 2.90 13.81 -14.22
CA CYS A 310 1.59 13.16 -14.41
C CYS A 310 1.48 12.48 -15.79
N ASP A 311 1.97 13.13 -16.85
CA ASP A 311 1.91 12.62 -18.22
C ASP A 311 2.83 11.40 -18.41
N GLU A 312 4.06 11.44 -17.86
CA GLU A 312 4.98 10.30 -17.82
C GLU A 312 4.36 9.11 -17.07
N ARG A 313 3.67 9.39 -15.95
CA ARG A 313 2.95 8.37 -15.19
C ARG A 313 1.81 7.75 -16.00
N GLU A 314 1.00 8.55 -16.69
CA GLU A 314 -0.10 8.06 -17.53
C GLU A 314 0.41 7.23 -18.72
N ALA A 315 1.46 7.70 -19.40
CA ALA A 315 2.09 6.98 -20.51
C ALA A 315 2.64 5.61 -20.07
N ARG A 316 3.24 5.52 -18.88
CA ARG A 316 3.69 4.24 -18.30
C ARG A 316 2.52 3.30 -17.98
N LEU A 317 1.46 3.79 -17.35
CA LEU A 317 0.27 2.98 -17.07
C LEU A 317 -0.38 2.48 -18.37
N GLU A 318 -0.35 3.27 -19.43
CA GLU A 318 -0.80 2.85 -20.76
C GLU A 318 0.11 1.78 -21.36
N TRP A 319 1.44 1.92 -21.25
CA TRP A 319 2.40 0.89 -21.65
C TRP A 319 2.19 -0.43 -20.90
N GLU A 320 2.04 -0.41 -19.57
CA GLU A 320 1.75 -1.60 -18.77
C GLU A 320 0.45 -2.27 -19.19
N ARG A 321 -0.60 -1.47 -19.48
CA ARG A 321 -1.85 -1.99 -20.04
C ARG A 321 -1.61 -2.67 -21.38
N HIS A 322 -0.83 -2.08 -22.28
CA HIS A 322 -0.50 -2.68 -23.57
C HIS A 322 0.29 -3.99 -23.42
N SER A 323 1.29 -4.02 -22.54
CA SER A 323 2.07 -5.23 -22.22
C SER A 323 1.17 -6.35 -21.68
N VAL A 324 0.27 -6.02 -20.76
CA VAL A 324 -0.73 -6.96 -20.24
C VAL A 324 -1.72 -7.39 -21.34
N MET A 325 -2.17 -6.49 -22.22
CA MET A 325 -3.02 -6.82 -23.37
C MET A 325 -2.33 -7.77 -24.37
N GLY A 326 -1.02 -7.64 -24.55
CA GLY A 326 -0.19 -8.56 -25.33
C GLY A 326 -0.27 -10.01 -24.83
N LEU A 327 -0.34 -10.23 -23.51
CA LEU A 327 -0.54 -11.56 -22.92
C LEU A 327 -1.92 -12.17 -23.27
N PHE A 328 -2.94 -11.34 -23.46
CA PHE A 328 -4.29 -11.77 -23.83
C PHE A 328 -4.46 -12.10 -25.32
N LEU A 329 -3.51 -11.70 -26.17
CA LEU A 329 -3.48 -12.00 -27.61
C LEU A 329 -2.72 -13.31 -27.93
N GLY A 330 -2.19 -14.01 -26.92
CA GLY A 330 -1.59 -15.34 -27.05
C GLY A 330 -2.58 -16.42 -27.53
N PRO A 331 -2.07 -17.63 -27.88
CA PRO A 331 -2.83 -18.63 -28.63
C PRO A 331 -4.21 -18.92 -28.03
N ILE A 332 -5.20 -18.89 -28.92
CA ILE A 332 -6.68 -18.97 -28.74
C ILE A 332 -7.17 -20.03 -27.73
N ARG A 333 -6.31 -20.99 -27.34
CA ARG A 333 -6.58 -22.05 -26.36
C ARG A 333 -6.90 -21.56 -24.94
N TRP A 334 -6.56 -20.32 -24.59
CA TRP A 334 -6.93 -19.75 -23.28
C TRP A 334 -8.39 -19.26 -23.19
N GLY A 335 -9.19 -19.36 -24.27
CA GLY A 335 -10.66 -19.22 -24.19
C GLY A 335 -11.18 -17.82 -23.83
N PHE A 336 -10.33 -16.80 -23.78
CA PHE A 336 -10.71 -15.43 -23.39
C PHE A 336 -11.35 -14.61 -24.53
N ALA A 337 -11.21 -15.03 -25.79
CA ALA A 337 -11.81 -14.37 -26.96
C ALA A 337 -13.35 -14.49 -27.04
N LYS A 338 -13.98 -15.36 -26.25
CA LYS A 338 -15.44 -15.60 -26.28
C LYS A 338 -16.26 -14.79 -25.26
N TRP A 339 -15.62 -13.94 -24.46
CA TRP A 339 -16.31 -13.20 -23.41
C TRP A 339 -17.04 -11.98 -23.98
N LYS A 340 -18.35 -11.87 -23.71
CA LYS A 340 -19.23 -10.77 -24.16
C LYS A 340 -18.67 -9.37 -23.79
N TRP A 341 -17.95 -9.29 -22.67
CA TRP A 341 -17.24 -8.09 -22.20
C TRP A 341 -16.08 -7.66 -23.11
N ASN A 342 -15.37 -8.58 -23.74
CA ASN A 342 -14.29 -8.25 -24.68
C ASN A 342 -14.88 -7.56 -25.92
N ARG A 343 -16.03 -8.04 -26.42
CA ARG A 343 -16.76 -7.38 -27.52
C ARG A 343 -17.33 -6.02 -27.14
N ASP A 344 -17.88 -5.85 -25.94
CA ASP A 344 -18.45 -4.56 -25.53
C ASP A 344 -17.39 -3.53 -25.14
N MET A 345 -16.26 -3.95 -24.54
CA MET A 345 -15.10 -3.08 -24.32
C MET A 345 -14.46 -2.69 -25.65
N LEU A 346 -14.19 -3.66 -26.54
CA LEU A 346 -13.65 -3.37 -27.89
C LEU A 346 -14.60 -2.51 -28.72
N ARG A 347 -15.93 -2.66 -28.58
CA ARG A 347 -16.92 -1.79 -29.25
C ARG A 347 -16.95 -0.39 -28.66
N ARG A 348 -16.83 -0.24 -27.34
CA ARG A 348 -16.75 1.07 -26.67
C ARG A 348 -15.47 1.79 -27.07
N VAL A 349 -14.33 1.10 -27.01
CA VAL A 349 -13.04 1.60 -27.48
C VAL A 349 -13.09 1.93 -28.98
N ALA A 350 -13.67 1.06 -29.83
CA ALA A 350 -13.80 1.35 -31.27
C ALA A 350 -14.82 2.46 -31.59
N ALA A 351 -15.80 2.72 -30.72
CA ALA A 351 -16.73 3.83 -30.84
C ALA A 351 -16.06 5.14 -30.39
N GLU A 352 -15.30 5.09 -29.29
CA GLU A 352 -14.53 6.18 -28.71
C GLU A 352 -13.37 6.60 -29.62
N VAL A 353 -12.68 5.65 -30.26
CA VAL A 353 -11.68 5.87 -31.32
C VAL A 353 -12.32 6.52 -32.55
N ARG A 354 -13.48 6.05 -33.02
CA ARG A 354 -14.18 6.65 -34.17
C ARG A 354 -14.69 8.05 -33.87
N GLN A 355 -15.17 8.28 -32.66
CA GLN A 355 -15.66 9.58 -32.22
C GLN A 355 -14.51 10.57 -31.95
N SER A 356 -13.35 10.09 -31.51
CA SER A 356 -12.13 10.89 -31.31
C SER A 356 -11.48 11.28 -32.65
N LEU A 357 -11.42 10.36 -33.62
CA LEU A 357 -10.94 10.63 -34.98
C LEU A 357 -11.85 11.61 -35.74
N ALA A 358 -13.17 11.57 -35.51
CA ALA A 358 -14.13 12.47 -36.14
C ALA A 358 -14.10 13.92 -35.59
N VAL A 359 -13.54 14.13 -34.39
CA VAL A 359 -13.54 15.43 -33.68
C VAL A 359 -12.10 15.95 -33.50
N GLY A 360 -11.08 15.25 -34.00
CA GLY A 360 -9.67 15.65 -33.87
C GLY A 360 -9.14 15.62 -32.43
N ARG A 361 -9.74 14.80 -31.55
CA ARG A 361 -9.34 14.65 -30.14
C ARG A 361 -8.40 13.47 -29.93
N GLN A 362 -7.44 13.61 -29.01
CA GLN A 362 -6.60 12.49 -28.55
C GLN A 362 -7.37 11.60 -27.56
N LEU A 363 -7.09 10.31 -27.61
CA LEU A 363 -7.68 9.28 -26.74
C LEU A 363 -7.25 9.55 -25.28
N GLY A 364 -8.19 9.65 -24.33
CA GLY A 364 -7.89 9.87 -22.90
C GLY A 364 -8.32 11.21 -22.30
N GLU A 365 -8.87 12.14 -23.09
CA GLU A 365 -9.37 13.42 -22.55
C GLU A 365 -10.52 13.23 -21.53
N ARG A 366 -10.40 13.87 -20.36
CA ARG A 366 -11.24 13.69 -19.15
C ARG A 366 -12.76 13.85 -19.39
N ILE A 367 -13.56 12.97 -18.78
CA ILE A 367 -15.04 13.01 -18.77
C ILE A 367 -15.62 14.02 -17.74
N TYR A 368 -14.85 14.43 -16.72
CA TYR A 368 -15.33 15.37 -15.68
C TYR A 368 -14.45 16.62 -15.57
N ARG A 369 -15.06 17.81 -15.75
CA ARG A 369 -14.46 19.09 -15.37
C ARG A 369 -14.52 19.25 -13.85
N ARG A 370 -13.41 19.05 -13.14
CA ARG A 370 -13.14 19.76 -11.89
C ARG A 370 -12.28 20.97 -12.22
N SER A 371 -12.90 22.13 -12.31
CA SER A 371 -12.20 23.41 -12.32
C SER A 371 -11.87 23.79 -10.88
N TYR A 372 -10.58 23.85 -10.54
CA TYR A 372 -10.14 24.69 -9.43
C TYR A 372 -9.95 26.11 -9.98
N PRO A 373 -10.52 27.15 -9.35
CA PRO A 373 -10.25 28.51 -9.77
C PRO A 373 -8.77 28.81 -9.53
N ALA A 374 -8.06 29.20 -10.59
CA ALA A 374 -6.75 29.82 -10.46
C ALA A 374 -6.92 31.08 -9.61
N ARG A 375 -6.32 31.10 -8.41
CA ARG A 375 -6.15 32.36 -7.69
C ARG A 375 -5.09 33.14 -8.43
N SER A 376 -5.50 34.20 -9.14
CA SER A 376 -4.60 35.29 -9.48
C SER A 376 -4.12 35.91 -8.17
N VAL A 377 -2.83 35.81 -7.92
CA VAL A 377 -2.16 36.64 -6.91
C VAL A 377 -2.01 38.02 -7.54
N PRO A 378 -2.56 39.09 -6.97
CA PRO A 378 -2.26 40.44 -7.44
C PRO A 378 -0.78 40.71 -7.18
N ILE A 379 -0.05 41.02 -8.25
CA ILE A 379 1.28 41.60 -8.17
C ILE A 379 1.11 43.00 -7.56
N GLY A 380 1.68 43.21 -6.37
CA GLY A 380 1.76 44.50 -5.69
C GLY A 380 3.13 44.65 -5.03
N ALA A 381 3.91 45.60 -5.55
CA ALA A 381 5.33 45.87 -5.37
C ALA A 381 5.79 46.16 -3.92
N PRO A 382 7.11 46.13 -3.64
CA PRO A 382 7.63 46.56 -2.35
C PRO A 382 7.61 48.09 -2.24
N GLY A 383 7.03 48.59 -1.15
CA GLY A 383 6.91 50.00 -0.80
C GLY A 383 5.93 50.18 0.34
#